data_AF-A0A7N2KYP2-F1
#
_entry.id   AF-A0A7N2KYP2-F1
#
_cell.length_a   1.000
_cell.length_b   1.000
_cell.length_c   1.000
_cell.angle_alpha   90.00
_cell.angle_beta   90.00
_cell.angle_gamma   90.00
#
_symmetry.space_group_name_H-M   'P 1'
#
loop_
_entity.id
_entity.type
_entity.pdbx_description
1 polymer ?
#
loop_
_entity_poly.entity_id
_entity_poly.type
_entity_poly.pdbx_seq_one_letter_code
_entity_poly.pdbx_strand_id
1 'polypeptide(L)' 'MELLRERLVECGWKDEMKAICRAFIKKKGRNNVTVDDLVHVITPKGRASVPDSIKAELLQRIRKFLVSAAL' A
#
# COMPACT_ATOMS: atom_id res chain seq x y z
N MET A 1 4.54 13.86 7.81
CA MET A 1 4.26 12.72 6.92
C MET A 1 3.18 11.88 7.58
N GLU A 2 2.38 11.14 6.80
CA GLU A 2 1.21 10.40 7.29
C GLU A 2 1.63 8.99 7.74
N LEU A 3 1.29 8.57 8.98
CA LEU A 3 1.78 7.33 9.61
C LEU A 3 1.70 6.09 8.70
N LEU A 4 0.54 5.87 8.05
CA LEU A 4 0.35 4.69 7.19
C LEU A 4 1.40 4.66 6.07
N ARG A 5 1.67 5.82 5.46
CA ARG A 5 2.68 5.93 4.40
C ARG A 5 4.07 5.59 4.90
N GLU A 6 4.44 6.06 6.10
CA GLU A 6 5.72 5.75 6.73
C GLU A 6 5.86 4.25 6.96
N ARG A 7 4.86 3.61 7.59
CA ARG A 7 4.86 2.16 7.85
C ARG A 7 4.94 1.32 6.59
N LEU A 8 4.24 1.70 5.53
CA LEU A 8 4.31 1.01 4.23
C LEU A 8 5.66 1.19 3.51
N VAL A 9 6.41 2.25 3.81
CA VAL A 9 7.79 2.42 3.31
C VAL A 9 8.74 1.57 4.15
N GLU A 10 8.66 1.68 5.48
CA GLU A 10 9.53 0.97 6.42
C GLU A 10 9.44 -0.56 6.29
N CYS A 11 8.24 -1.11 6.06
CA CYS A 11 8.05 -2.55 5.89
C CYS A 11 8.39 -3.06 4.48
N GLY A 12 8.85 -2.19 3.57
CA GLY A 12 9.24 -2.55 2.21
C GLY A 12 8.08 -2.70 1.21
N TRP A 13 6.83 -2.52 1.65
CA TRP A 13 5.65 -2.67 0.79
C TRP A 13 5.73 -1.78 -0.47
N LYS A 14 6.17 -0.53 -0.33
CA LYS A 14 6.29 0.40 -1.46
C LYS A 14 7.25 -0.13 -2.54
N ASP A 15 8.37 -0.74 -2.13
CA ASP A 15 9.36 -1.23 -3.07
C ASP A 15 8.96 -2.56 -3.70
N GLU A 16 8.22 -3.41 -2.98
CA GLU A 16 7.55 -4.58 -3.53
C GLU A 16 6.57 -4.17 -4.65
N MET A 17 5.69 -3.18 -4.41
CA MET A 17 4.73 -2.72 -5.41
C MET A 17 5.42 -2.18 -6.67
N LYS A 18 6.49 -1.39 -6.51
CA LYS A 18 7.28 -0.92 -7.65
C LYS A 18 7.95 -2.07 -8.40
N ALA A 19 8.44 -3.10 -7.71
CA ALA A 19 9.06 -4.26 -8.34
C ALA A 19 8.07 -5.01 -9.22
N ILE A 20 6.83 -5.19 -8.76
CA ILE A 20 5.75 -5.81 -9.53
C ILE A 20 5.41 -4.96 -10.77
N CYS A 21 5.26 -3.63 -10.63
CA CYS A 21 5.05 -2.74 -11.79
C CYS A 21 6.17 -2.88 -12.82
N ARG A 22 7.45 -2.84 -12.38
CA ARG A 22 8.60 -2.97 -13.27
C ARG A 22 8.61 -4.32 -14.00
N ALA A 23 8.29 -5.41 -13.30
CA ALA A 23 8.20 -6.74 -13.90
C ALA A 23 7.09 -6.82 -14.95
N PHE A 24 5.92 -6.24 -14.66
CA PHE A 24 4.80 -6.19 -15.59
C PHE A 24 5.14 -5.38 -16.86
N ILE A 25 5.72 -4.18 -16.70
CA ILE A 25 6.16 -3.33 -17.80
C ILE A 25 7.22 -4.05 -18.66
N LYS A 26 8.20 -4.71 -18.03
CA LYS A 26 9.23 -5.48 -18.73
C LYS A 26 8.63 -6.62 -19.55
N LYS A 27 7.60 -7.29 -19.02
CA LYS A 27 6.93 -8.42 -19.69
C LYS A 27 6.06 -8.00 -20.87
N LYS A 28 5.33 -6.87 -20.74
CA LYS A 28 4.37 -6.41 -21.76
C LYS A 28 4.97 -5.44 -22.78
N GLY A 29 6.08 -4.79 -22.44
CA GLY A 29 6.69 -3.72 -23.22
C GLY A 29 6.10 -2.36 -22.84
N ARG A 30 6.96 -1.33 -22.70
CA ARG A 30 6.57 -0.01 -22.17
C ARG A 30 5.44 0.67 -22.95
N ASN A 31 5.41 0.49 -24.27
CA ASN A 31 4.40 1.12 -25.14
C ASN A 31 3.03 0.41 -25.08
N ASN A 32 2.95 -0.75 -24.43
CA ASN A 32 1.75 -1.58 -24.35
C ASN A 32 1.15 -1.60 -22.94
N VAL A 33 1.53 -0.68 -22.06
CA VAL A 33 1.09 -0.63 -20.67
C VAL A 33 0.55 0.75 -20.35
N THR A 34 -0.68 0.80 -19.86
CA THR A 34 -1.31 1.99 -19.30
C THR A 34 -1.17 2.03 -17.78
N VAL A 35 -1.48 3.19 -17.18
CA VAL A 35 -1.57 3.29 -15.72
C VAL A 35 -2.69 2.41 -15.17
N ASP A 36 -3.81 2.30 -15.90
CA ASP A 36 -4.94 1.47 -15.47
C ASP A 36 -4.57 -0.02 -15.41
N ASP A 37 -3.81 -0.51 -16.39
CA ASP A 37 -3.28 -1.88 -16.37
C ASP A 37 -2.43 -2.13 -15.10
N LEU A 38 -1.58 -1.17 -14.74
CA LEU A 38 -0.76 -1.27 -13.54
C LEU A 38 -1.61 -1.27 -12.27
N VAL A 39 -2.60 -0.37 -12.19
CA VAL A 39 -3.53 -0.30 -11.05
C VAL A 39 -4.28 -1.61 -10.90
N HIS A 40 -4.81 -2.16 -11.99
CA HIS A 40 -5.52 -3.43 -12.00
C HIS A 40 -4.65 -4.57 -11.46
N VAL A 41 -3.38 -4.63 -11.88
CA VAL A 41 -2.43 -5.66 -11.45
C VAL A 41 -1.99 -5.49 -9.99
N ILE A 42 -1.64 -4.27 -9.58
CA ILE A 42 -1.06 -4.06 -8.24
C ILE A 42 -2.10 -3.99 -7.14
N THR A 43 -3.33 -3.56 -7.40
CA THR A 43 -4.33 -3.34 -6.35
C THR A 43 -4.63 -4.59 -5.51
N PRO A 44 -4.94 -5.77 -6.09
CA PRO A 44 -5.22 -6.96 -5.27
C PRO A 44 -4.00 -7.39 -4.45
N LYS A 45 -2.80 -7.36 -5.06
CA LYS A 45 -1.56 -7.73 -4.38
C LYS A 45 -1.20 -6.75 -3.27
N GLY A 46 -1.33 -5.44 -3.54
CA GLY A 46 -1.05 -4.37 -2.59
C GLY A 46 -1.97 -4.42 -1.38
N ARG A 47 -3.27 -4.70 -1.57
CA ARG A 47 -4.21 -4.86 -0.44
C ARG A 47 -3.89 -6.09 0.40
N ALA A 48 -3.56 -7.21 -0.25
CA ALA A 48 -3.25 -8.46 0.43
C ALA A 48 -1.92 -8.43 1.19
N SER A 49 -0.91 -7.68 0.70
CA SER A 49 0.42 -7.65 1.30
C SER A 49 0.58 -6.64 2.45
N VAL A 50 -0.46 -5.88 2.81
CA VAL A 50 -0.41 -5.00 3.99
C VAL A 50 -0.36 -5.85 5.27
N PRO A 51 0.71 -5.73 6.09
CA PRO A 51 0.82 -6.44 7.37
C PRO A 51 -0.31 -6.11 8.34
N ASP A 52 -0.83 -7.12 9.03
CA ASP A 52 -1.90 -6.93 10.02
C ASP A 52 -1.47 -6.10 11.23
N SER A 53 -0.18 -6.11 11.57
CA SER A 53 0.39 -5.24 12.61
C SER A 53 0.18 -3.75 12.30
N ILE A 54 0.34 -3.34 11.04
CA ILE A 54 0.12 -1.95 10.61
C ILE A 54 -1.37 -1.61 10.68
N LYS A 55 -2.26 -2.53 10.26
CA LYS A 55 -3.71 -2.35 10.39
C LYS A 55 -4.13 -2.18 11.85
N ALA A 56 -3.57 -3.00 12.74
CA ALA A 56 -3.81 -2.94 14.17
C ALA A 56 -3.34 -1.62 14.80
N GLU A 57 -2.14 -1.13 14.44
CA GLU A 57 -1.62 0.18 14.90
C GLU A 57 -2.56 1.33 14.51
N LEU A 58 -3.03 1.34 13.26
CA LEU A 58 -3.97 2.36 12.77
C LEU A 58 -5.31 2.29 13.48
N LEU A 59 -5.86 1.08 13.65
CA LEU A 59 -7.12 0.89 14.36
C LEU A 59 -7.04 1.39 15.81
N GLN A 60 -5.92 1.13 16.51
CA GLN A 60 -5.70 1.65 17.86
C GLN A 60 -5.65 3.18 17.90
N ARG A 61 -5.02 3.82 16.91
CA ARG A 61 -5.01 5.29 16.82
C ARG A 61 -6.40 5.87 16.54
N ILE A 62 -7.17 5.25 15.66
CA ILE A 62 -8.57 5.65 15.40
C ILE A 62 -9.39 5.54 16.69
N ARG A 63 -9.29 4.42 17.41
CA ARG A 63 -9.96 4.23 18.71
C ARG A 63 -9.56 5.31 19.72
N LYS A 64 -8.27 5.58 19.88
CA LYS A 64 -7.76 6.61 20.78
C LYS A 64 -8.28 8.00 20.42
N PHE A 65 -8.32 8.33 19.13
CA PHE A 65 -8.89 9.59 18.65
C PHE A 65 -10.38 9.71 19.00
N LEU A 66 -11.18 8.66 18.74
CA LEU A 66 -12.61 8.65 19.04
C LEU A 66 -12.88 8.79 20.54
N VAL A 67 -12.11 8.13 21.40
CA VAL A 67 -12.23 8.27 22.87
C VAL A 67 -11.87 9.68 23.31
N SER A 68 -10.79 10.27 22.76
CA SER A 68 -10.37 11.62 23.10
C SER A 68 -11.32 12.72 22.61
N ALA A 69 -12.07 12.48 21.54
CA ALA A 69 -13.00 13.44 20.95
C ALA A 69 -14.41 13.40 21.60
N ALA A 70 -14.70 12.36 22.38
CA ALA A 70 -15.95 12.21 23.12
C ALA A 70 -15.89 12.80 24.55
N LEU A 71 -14.72 13.28 24.97
CA LEU A 71 -14.45 14.04 26.19
C LEU A 71 -14.44 15.53 25.88
#